data_AF-A0A8T0TGX2-F1
#
_entry.id   AF-A0A8T0TGX2-F1
#
_cell.length_a   1.000
_cell.length_b   1.000
_cell.length_c   1.000
_cell.angle_alpha   90.00
_cell.angle_beta   90.00
_cell.angle_gamma   90.00
#
_symmetry.space_group_name_H-M   'P 1'
#
loop_
_entity.id
_entity.type
_entity.pdbx_description
1 polymer ?
#
loop_
_entity_poly.entity_id
_entity_poly.type
_entity_poly.pdbx_seq_one_letter_code
_entity_poly.pdbx_strand_id
1 'polypeptide(L)'
;MSSAAVSAASSCPAKPEEEVEQPRLPPQGREGCSSAAAAVDRKLREASLCASTATEEETEEDDDDEEAAAEAKDGVELGPRVSIREQLDKDKDDESLRRWKEQLLGSVDLSSVGETLEPDVKITGLSILSPGRPDMVLPLPPEPKSKEPWFTLKEGSAYRLKFTFAVAGNIVSGLRYTNTVWKTGIRVDSTKEMLGTFSPQTEPYTYLTPEETTPSGIFARGSYSARTKFLDDDRKCYLEMNYTFDIRRDWPSS
;
A
#
# COMPACT_ATOMS: atom_id res chain seq x y z
N MET A 1 -45.61 -5.35 -39.48
CA MET A 1 -46.06 -6.30 -38.43
C MET A 1 -45.76 -7.71 -38.91
N SER A 2 -44.97 -8.46 -38.13
CA SER A 2 -44.72 -9.91 -38.17
C SER A 2 -44.40 -10.62 -39.51
N SER A 3 -43.18 -11.17 -39.61
CA SER A 3 -42.98 -12.56 -40.08
C SER A 3 -41.59 -13.08 -39.72
N ALA A 4 -41.49 -14.40 -39.54
CA ALA A 4 -40.50 -15.15 -38.78
C ALA A 4 -39.46 -15.90 -39.64
N ALA A 5 -38.33 -16.30 -39.02
CA ALA A 5 -37.55 -17.53 -39.28
C ALA A 5 -36.56 -17.76 -38.12
N VAL A 6 -36.68 -18.77 -37.25
CA VAL A 6 -36.34 -20.21 -37.32
C VAL A 6 -34.87 -20.53 -36.94
N SER A 7 -34.76 -21.17 -35.76
CA SER A 7 -33.85 -22.24 -35.27
C SER A 7 -32.36 -22.33 -35.64
N ALA A 8 -31.51 -22.56 -34.64
CA ALA A 8 -30.96 -23.91 -34.34
C ALA A 8 -30.16 -23.93 -33.02
N ALA A 9 -30.44 -24.94 -32.19
CA ALA A 9 -29.60 -25.34 -31.06
C ALA A 9 -28.48 -26.28 -31.56
N SER A 10 -27.29 -26.17 -30.98
CA SER A 10 -26.29 -27.25 -31.05
C SER A 10 -25.48 -27.29 -29.76
N SER A 11 -25.31 -28.50 -29.25
CA SER A 11 -24.81 -28.85 -27.93
C SER A 11 -23.42 -29.49 -28.08
N CYS A 12 -22.46 -29.03 -27.27
CA CYS A 12 -21.27 -29.75 -26.76
C CYS A 12 -20.21 -30.23 -27.79
N PRO A 13 -18.95 -30.57 -27.42
CA PRO A 13 -18.45 -30.82 -26.06
C PRO A 13 -17.09 -30.17 -25.66
N ALA A 14 -16.83 -30.20 -24.36
CA ALA A 14 -15.53 -29.97 -23.72
C ALA A 14 -14.56 -31.15 -23.92
N LYS A 15 -13.26 -30.87 -23.88
CA LYS A 15 -12.15 -31.84 -23.86
C LYS A 15 -10.84 -31.14 -23.43
N PRO A 16 -9.82 -31.87 -22.95
CA PRO A 16 -9.61 -32.17 -21.53
C PRO A 16 -8.36 -31.49 -20.94
N GLU A 17 -8.29 -31.47 -19.61
CA GLU A 17 -7.15 -31.02 -18.80
C GLU A 17 -5.98 -32.01 -18.91
N GLU A 18 -4.77 -31.48 -19.14
CA GLU A 18 -3.51 -32.23 -19.07
C GLU A 18 -2.90 -32.08 -17.68
N GLU A 19 -2.71 -33.21 -17.01
CA GLU A 19 -2.17 -33.36 -15.66
C GLU A 19 -0.64 -33.46 -15.76
N VAL A 20 0.10 -32.52 -15.16
CA VAL A 20 1.57 -32.55 -15.13
C VAL A 20 2.06 -33.26 -13.86
N GLU A 21 2.69 -34.41 -14.09
CA GLU A 21 3.27 -35.34 -13.13
C GLU A 21 4.51 -34.76 -12.41
N GLN A 22 4.54 -34.86 -11.08
CA GLN A 22 5.72 -34.53 -10.25
C GLN A 22 6.64 -35.75 -10.09
N PRO A 23 7.99 -35.60 -10.15
CA PRO A 23 8.90 -36.72 -9.96
C PRO A 23 9.07 -37.11 -8.48
N ARG A 24 8.91 -38.41 -8.18
CA ARG A 24 9.31 -39.05 -6.91
C ARG A 24 10.74 -39.61 -6.97
N LEU A 25 11.48 -39.51 -5.86
CA LEU A 25 12.69 -40.29 -5.56
C LEU A 25 12.75 -40.67 -4.05
N PRO A 26 13.56 -41.67 -3.65
CA PRO A 26 13.10 -42.90 -2.95
C PRO A 26 13.27 -42.91 -1.41
N PRO A 27 12.77 -43.96 -0.70
CA PRO A 27 12.75 -43.99 0.76
C PRO A 27 14.06 -44.53 1.36
N GLN A 28 14.44 -44.01 2.53
CA GLN A 28 15.40 -44.64 3.43
C GLN A 28 14.74 -44.90 4.79
N GLY A 29 14.95 -46.12 5.29
CA GLY A 29 14.22 -46.67 6.41
C GLY A 29 14.85 -46.43 7.79
N ARG A 30 13.94 -46.46 8.78
CA ARG A 30 13.99 -47.03 10.14
C ARG A 30 15.30 -46.99 10.95
N GLU A 31 15.20 -46.37 12.12
CA GLU A 31 15.36 -46.88 13.50
C GLU A 31 14.91 -45.71 14.42
N GLY A 32 14.10 -45.79 15.48
CA GLY A 32 13.85 -46.83 16.46
C GLY A 32 14.57 -46.50 17.78
N CYS A 33 13.93 -45.79 18.74
CA CYS A 33 13.76 -46.22 20.15
C CYS A 33 13.45 -45.07 21.15
N SER A 34 12.34 -45.26 21.87
CA SER A 34 12.01 -45.00 23.29
C SER A 34 12.38 -43.72 24.07
N SER A 35 11.30 -43.11 24.59
CA SER A 35 11.01 -42.78 26.01
C SER A 35 11.93 -41.88 26.85
N ALA A 36 11.37 -40.75 27.31
CA ALA A 36 11.30 -40.27 28.71
C ALA A 36 10.60 -38.89 28.67
N ALA A 37 9.40 -38.67 29.22
CA ALA A 37 9.03 -38.57 30.64
C ALA A 37 9.72 -37.42 31.42
N ALA A 38 8.89 -36.50 31.93
CA ALA A 38 9.15 -35.46 32.94
C ALA A 38 9.96 -34.23 32.45
N ALA A 39 9.72 -32.99 32.86
CA ALA A 39 8.96 -32.47 33.99
C ALA A 39 8.43 -31.07 33.65
N VAL A 40 7.26 -30.78 34.21
CA VAL A 40 6.63 -29.47 34.30
C VAL A 40 7.34 -28.72 35.42
N ASP A 41 7.85 -27.50 35.20
CA ASP A 41 8.26 -26.65 36.32
C ASP A 41 7.82 -25.20 36.15
N ARG A 42 7.38 -24.68 37.28
CA ARG A 42 6.46 -23.57 37.48
C ARG A 42 7.23 -22.46 38.18
N LYS A 43 7.32 -21.26 37.59
CA LYS A 43 7.63 -20.08 38.41
C LYS A 43 7.07 -18.76 37.86
N LEU A 44 5.86 -18.47 38.32
CA LEU A 44 5.35 -17.12 38.57
C LEU A 44 5.89 -16.63 39.91
N ARG A 45 6.50 -15.43 39.94
CA ARG A 45 6.48 -14.42 41.02
C ARG A 45 6.82 -13.08 40.35
N GLU A 46 5.82 -12.27 40.05
CA GLU A 46 5.23 -11.20 40.87
C GLU A 46 6.01 -9.89 40.86
N ALA A 47 5.23 -8.85 40.61
CA ALA A 47 5.60 -7.47 40.37
C ALA A 47 6.21 -6.78 41.60
N SER A 48 7.08 -5.81 41.36
CA SER A 48 7.34 -4.72 42.32
C SER A 48 7.57 -3.41 41.57
N LEU A 49 7.02 -2.36 42.17
CA LEU A 49 6.66 -1.06 41.62
C LEU A 49 7.82 -0.07 41.32
N CYS A 50 7.50 0.83 40.38
CA CYS A 50 7.69 2.30 40.37
C CYS A 50 9.03 2.95 39.97
N ALA A 51 8.92 3.67 38.85
CA ALA A 51 9.21 5.11 38.66
C ALA A 51 10.64 5.61 38.81
N SER A 52 11.25 6.00 37.68
CA SER A 52 11.43 7.42 37.32
C SER A 52 12.29 7.58 36.06
N THR A 53 11.77 8.36 35.10
CA THR A 53 12.50 9.32 34.25
C THR A 53 13.85 8.90 33.65
N ALA A 54 13.83 8.52 32.38
CA ALA A 54 14.73 9.06 31.37
C ALA A 54 14.02 8.93 30.03
N THR A 55 13.62 10.07 29.46
CA THR A 55 13.37 10.19 28.02
C THR A 55 14.71 9.99 27.33
N GLU A 56 15.01 8.74 27.02
CA GLU A 56 15.98 8.41 25.98
C GLU A 56 15.16 8.43 24.70
N GLU A 57 15.28 9.51 23.94
CA GLU A 57 14.98 9.45 22.51
C GLU A 57 16.04 8.54 21.91
N GLU A 58 15.79 7.24 22.00
CA GLU A 58 16.38 6.27 21.10
C GLU A 58 15.83 6.65 19.72
N THR A 59 16.67 7.29 18.91
CA THR A 59 16.47 7.32 17.47
C THR A 59 16.55 5.87 17.01
N GLU A 60 15.43 5.18 17.05
CA GLU A 60 15.25 3.93 16.32
C GLU A 60 15.44 4.32 14.86
N GLU A 61 16.59 3.95 14.29
CA GLU A 61 16.75 3.88 12.84
C GLU A 61 15.65 2.92 12.37
N ASP A 62 14.56 3.50 11.85
CA ASP A 62 13.33 2.79 11.57
C ASP A 62 13.63 1.67 10.57
N ASP A 63 13.29 0.41 10.89
CA ASP A 63 13.56 -0.76 10.05
C ASP A 63 13.17 -0.52 8.57
N ASP A 64 12.14 0.30 8.33
CA ASP A 64 11.68 0.69 7.00
C ASP A 64 12.71 1.52 6.20
N ASP A 65 13.45 2.41 6.86
CA ASP A 65 14.48 3.23 6.22
C ASP A 65 15.72 2.39 5.89
N GLU A 66 16.06 1.39 6.72
CA GLU A 66 17.09 0.39 6.41
C GLU A 66 16.65 -0.57 5.29
N GLU A 67 15.39 -1.00 5.28
CA GLU A 67 14.79 -1.82 4.23
C GLU A 67 14.74 -1.06 2.89
N ALA A 68 14.40 0.23 2.91
CA ALA A 68 14.44 1.10 1.73
C ALA A 68 15.88 1.31 1.22
N ALA A 69 16.86 1.43 2.12
CA ALA A 69 18.27 1.53 1.77
C ALA A 69 18.83 0.22 1.19
N ALA A 70 18.34 -0.93 1.65
CA ALA A 70 18.68 -2.23 1.10
C ALA A 70 18.08 -2.43 -0.31
N GLU A 71 16.81 -2.05 -0.52
CA GLU A 71 16.21 -2.08 -1.86
C GLU A 71 16.91 -1.14 -2.84
N ALA A 72 17.46 0.00 -2.38
CA ALA A 72 18.26 0.87 -3.23
C ALA A 72 19.58 0.23 -3.72
N LYS A 73 20.09 -0.80 -3.03
CA LYS A 73 21.32 -1.51 -3.42
C LYS A 73 21.09 -2.64 -4.43
N ASP A 74 19.87 -3.19 -4.48
CA ASP A 74 19.47 -4.25 -5.43
C ASP A 74 18.48 -3.72 -6.49
N GLY A 75 18.22 -2.41 -6.49
CA GLY A 75 17.24 -1.73 -7.33
C GLY A 75 17.69 -1.53 -8.77
N VAL A 76 16.73 -1.39 -9.67
CA VAL A 76 16.95 -1.04 -11.07
C VAL A 76 17.64 0.33 -11.16
N GLU A 77 18.71 0.42 -11.95
CA GLU A 77 19.38 1.69 -12.22
C GLU A 77 18.45 2.62 -13.02
N LEU A 78 18.04 3.72 -12.40
CA LEU A 78 17.15 4.70 -13.01
C LEU A 78 17.89 5.53 -14.06
N GLY A 79 17.20 5.85 -15.15
CA GLY A 79 17.72 6.78 -16.15
C GLY A 79 17.86 8.21 -15.62
N PRO A 80 18.56 9.09 -16.36
CA PRO A 80 18.69 10.49 -15.97
C PRO A 80 17.32 11.16 -15.90
N ARG A 81 17.14 12.04 -14.91
CA ARG A 81 15.93 12.85 -14.76
C ARG A 81 15.86 13.86 -15.90
N VAL A 82 14.71 13.90 -16.58
CA VAL A 82 14.44 14.79 -17.71
C VAL A 82 13.13 15.53 -17.44
N SER A 83 13.07 16.81 -17.79
CA SER A 83 11.80 17.55 -17.69
C SER A 83 10.85 17.12 -18.80
N ILE A 84 9.55 17.10 -18.52
CA ILE A 84 8.53 16.83 -19.55
C ILE A 84 8.65 17.77 -20.76
N ARG A 85 9.04 19.04 -20.54
CA ARG A 85 9.27 20.01 -21.63
C ARG A 85 10.42 19.59 -22.52
N GLU A 86 11.57 19.28 -21.94
CA GLU A 86 12.73 18.80 -22.71
C GLU A 86 12.39 17.51 -23.47
N GLN A 87 11.63 16.62 -22.86
CA GLN A 87 11.20 15.39 -23.52
C GLN A 87 10.29 15.69 -24.72
N LEU A 88 9.34 16.61 -24.62
CA LEU A 88 8.48 16.99 -25.73
C LEU A 88 9.25 17.71 -26.84
N ASP A 89 10.19 18.58 -26.49
CA ASP A 89 11.00 19.35 -27.45
C ASP A 89 11.94 18.45 -28.28
N LYS A 90 12.49 17.38 -27.68
CA LYS A 90 13.36 16.42 -28.37
C LYS A 90 12.68 15.73 -29.55
N ASP A 91 11.38 15.46 -29.44
CA ASP A 91 10.63 14.67 -30.44
C ASP A 91 9.60 15.52 -31.20
N LYS A 92 9.74 16.85 -31.19
CA LYS A 92 8.79 17.78 -31.81
C LYS A 92 8.62 17.56 -33.33
N ASP A 93 9.68 17.08 -33.98
CA ASP A 93 9.77 16.85 -35.42
C ASP A 93 9.33 15.42 -35.82
N ASP A 94 9.07 14.54 -34.84
CA ASP A 94 8.55 13.19 -35.07
C ASP A 94 7.04 13.14 -34.77
N GLU A 95 6.23 13.04 -35.82
CA GLU A 95 4.77 13.00 -35.70
C GLU A 95 4.26 11.79 -34.90
N SER A 96 4.93 10.65 -35.00
CA SER A 96 4.52 9.42 -34.33
C SER A 96 4.77 9.49 -32.83
N LEU A 97 5.95 9.97 -32.42
CA LEU A 97 6.31 10.15 -31.02
C LEU A 97 5.49 11.27 -30.37
N ARG A 98 5.20 12.35 -31.12
CA ARG A 98 4.33 13.41 -30.63
C ARG A 98 2.93 12.89 -30.31
N ARG A 99 2.30 12.15 -31.23
CA ARG A 99 0.97 11.54 -30.98
C ARG A 99 0.99 10.55 -29.83
N TRP A 100 2.03 9.73 -29.73
CA TRP A 100 2.17 8.78 -28.64
C TRP A 100 2.27 9.49 -27.27
N LYS A 101 3.05 10.57 -27.17
CA LYS A 101 3.14 11.37 -25.94
C LYS A 101 1.86 12.10 -25.60
N GLU A 102 1.18 12.66 -26.59
CA GLU A 102 -0.15 13.27 -26.40
C GLU A 102 -1.15 12.25 -25.82
N GLN A 103 -1.09 10.99 -26.25
CA GLN A 103 -1.94 9.93 -25.71
C GLN A 103 -1.61 9.56 -24.27
N LEU A 104 -0.33 9.56 -23.88
CA LEU A 104 0.10 9.22 -22.52
C LEU A 104 -0.11 10.35 -21.53
N LEU A 105 0.28 11.55 -21.91
CA LEU A 105 0.30 12.72 -21.03
C LEU A 105 -1.06 13.41 -20.98
N GLY A 106 -1.91 13.18 -21.99
CA GLY A 106 -3.16 13.89 -22.17
C GLY A 106 -2.91 15.37 -22.50
N SER A 107 -3.85 16.23 -22.10
CA SER A 107 -3.74 17.67 -22.29
C SER A 107 -2.90 18.30 -21.17
N VAL A 108 -1.59 18.05 -21.16
CA VAL A 108 -0.67 18.75 -20.26
C VAL A 108 -0.57 20.21 -20.68
N ASP A 109 -0.90 21.12 -19.76
CA ASP A 109 -0.70 22.54 -19.98
C ASP A 109 0.78 22.89 -19.84
N LEU A 110 1.50 22.95 -20.97
CA LEU A 110 2.92 23.29 -21.03
C LEU A 110 3.25 24.69 -20.48
N SER A 111 2.26 25.57 -20.30
CA SER A 111 2.46 26.85 -19.64
C SER A 111 2.54 26.72 -18.12
N SER A 112 1.85 25.72 -17.56
CA SER A 112 1.90 25.37 -16.13
C SER A 112 3.10 24.50 -15.77
N VAL A 113 3.65 23.76 -16.74
CA VAL A 113 4.78 22.88 -16.54
C VAL A 113 6.06 23.53 -17.05
N GLY A 114 6.82 24.11 -16.13
CA GLY A 114 8.09 24.79 -16.41
C GLY A 114 9.23 23.82 -16.80
N GLU A 115 10.48 24.29 -16.68
CA GLU A 115 11.68 23.46 -16.81
C GLU A 115 12.03 22.72 -15.50
N THR A 116 11.06 22.61 -14.59
CA THR A 116 11.25 21.99 -13.28
C THR A 116 11.54 20.50 -13.46
N LEU A 117 12.71 20.05 -13.00
CA LEU A 117 13.07 18.63 -13.00
C LEU A 117 12.33 17.85 -11.92
N GLU A 118 11.97 18.54 -10.83
CA GLU A 118 11.30 17.92 -9.70
C GLU A 118 9.77 17.90 -9.85
N PRO A 119 9.14 16.73 -9.77
CA PRO A 119 7.72 16.63 -9.55
C PRO A 119 7.32 17.20 -8.17
N ASP A 120 6.09 17.67 -8.09
CA ASP A 120 5.40 18.05 -6.86
C ASP A 120 4.11 17.24 -6.76
N VAL A 121 3.96 16.48 -5.67
CA VAL A 121 2.78 15.68 -5.41
C VAL A 121 2.17 16.14 -4.10
N LYS A 122 0.90 16.53 -4.15
CA LYS A 122 0.14 16.94 -2.97
C LYS A 122 -0.98 15.95 -2.72
N ILE A 123 -0.86 15.16 -1.66
CA ILE A 123 -1.96 14.31 -1.20
C ILE A 123 -3.03 15.20 -0.57
N THR A 124 -4.21 15.23 -1.16
CA THR A 124 -5.32 16.11 -0.77
C THR A 124 -6.48 15.36 -0.12
N GLY A 125 -6.54 14.03 -0.29
CA GLY A 125 -7.59 13.22 0.29
C GLY A 125 -7.12 11.81 0.65
N LEU A 126 -7.60 11.33 1.79
CA LEU A 126 -7.50 9.95 2.22
C LEU A 126 -8.89 9.52 2.68
N SER A 127 -9.37 8.35 2.24
CA SER A 127 -10.63 7.80 2.70
C SER A 127 -10.59 6.29 2.81
N ILE A 128 -11.32 5.75 3.77
CA ILE A 128 -11.50 4.30 3.93
C ILE A 128 -12.88 3.94 3.40
N LEU A 129 -12.91 3.08 2.40
CA LEU A 129 -14.11 2.57 1.77
C LEU A 129 -14.41 1.20 2.36
N SER A 130 -15.58 1.03 2.97
CA SER A 130 -16.03 -0.25 3.51
C SER A 130 -17.40 -0.60 2.93
N PRO A 131 -17.61 -1.84 2.42
CA PRO A 131 -18.89 -2.22 1.81
C PRO A 131 -20.09 -1.98 2.74
N GLY A 132 -21.13 -1.36 2.19
CA GLY A 132 -22.40 -1.14 2.89
C GLY A 132 -22.40 0.01 3.90
N ARG A 133 -21.37 0.88 3.93
CA ARG A 133 -21.34 2.09 4.77
C ARG A 133 -20.79 3.28 3.97
N PRO A 134 -21.09 4.52 4.39
CA PRO A 134 -20.46 5.71 3.82
C PRO A 134 -18.94 5.69 3.99
N ASP A 135 -18.24 6.29 3.02
CA ASP A 135 -16.78 6.45 3.06
C ASP A 135 -16.36 7.24 4.30
N MET A 136 -15.32 6.74 4.97
CA MET A 136 -14.72 7.43 6.10
C MET A 136 -13.63 8.37 5.59
N VAL A 137 -13.93 9.65 5.49
CA VAL A 137 -12.96 10.67 5.06
C VAL A 137 -12.02 11.00 6.21
N LEU A 138 -10.71 10.84 5.98
CA LEU A 138 -9.68 11.11 6.97
C LEU A 138 -9.08 12.50 6.72
N PRO A 139 -9.18 13.44 7.67
CA PRO A 139 -8.64 14.79 7.49
C PRO A 139 -7.11 14.74 7.47
N LEU A 140 -6.52 15.45 6.49
CA LEU A 140 -5.07 15.56 6.33
C LEU A 140 -4.60 16.98 6.68
N PRO A 141 -3.56 17.13 7.53
CA PRO A 141 -2.88 16.08 8.30
C PRO A 141 -3.74 15.57 9.49
N PRO A 142 -3.38 14.43 10.12
CA PRO A 142 -4.01 13.98 11.36
C PRO A 142 -3.95 15.08 12.43
N GLU A 143 -5.03 15.27 13.19
CA GLU A 143 -5.06 16.31 14.22
C GLU A 143 -4.10 15.96 15.38
N PRO A 144 -3.11 16.81 15.70
CA PRO A 144 -2.01 16.45 16.61
C PRO A 144 -2.37 16.42 18.11
N LYS A 145 -3.65 16.53 18.49
CA LYS A 145 -4.05 16.95 19.85
C LYS A 145 -5.03 16.04 20.60
N SER A 146 -5.56 14.98 20.00
CA SER A 146 -6.42 14.05 20.72
C SER A 146 -5.62 12.83 21.18
N LYS A 147 -5.89 12.35 22.40
CA LYS A 147 -5.49 10.98 22.81
C LYS A 147 -6.33 9.91 22.10
N GLU A 148 -7.19 10.33 21.18
CA GLU A 148 -8.15 9.48 20.50
C GLU A 148 -7.52 8.93 19.23
N PRO A 149 -7.90 7.71 18.83
CA PRO A 149 -7.45 7.17 17.56
C PRO A 149 -7.95 8.05 16.41
N TRP A 150 -7.13 8.20 15.36
CA TRP A 150 -7.50 8.94 14.15
C TRP A 150 -8.74 8.36 13.47
N PHE A 151 -8.89 7.04 13.54
CA PHE A 151 -10.11 6.35 13.12
C PHE A 151 -10.30 5.01 13.86
N THR A 152 -11.48 4.42 13.70
CA THR A 152 -11.80 3.09 14.25
C THR A 152 -12.41 2.21 13.18
N LEU A 153 -11.87 0.99 13.02
CA LEU A 153 -12.39 -0.03 12.12
C LEU A 153 -13.06 -1.17 12.89
N LYS A 154 -14.07 -1.77 12.26
CA LYS A 154 -14.62 -3.04 12.72
C LYS A 154 -13.69 -4.18 12.30
N GLU A 155 -13.49 -5.15 13.20
CA GLU A 155 -12.73 -6.38 12.93
C GLU A 155 -13.38 -7.23 11.83
N GLY A 156 -12.59 -7.99 11.09
CA GLY A 156 -13.06 -8.88 10.03
C GLY A 156 -13.86 -8.19 8.92
N SER A 157 -13.63 -6.88 8.72
CA SER A 157 -14.35 -6.07 7.74
C SER A 157 -13.45 -5.77 6.55
N ALA A 158 -14.00 -5.93 5.34
CA ALA A 158 -13.32 -5.56 4.11
C ALA A 158 -13.21 -4.04 3.98
N TYR A 159 -12.07 -3.55 3.48
CA TYR A 159 -11.86 -2.15 3.18
C TYR A 159 -10.93 -1.93 1.99
N ARG A 160 -10.99 -0.73 1.43
CA ARG A 160 -10.01 -0.18 0.49
C ARG A 160 -9.62 1.21 0.96
N LEU A 161 -8.37 1.59 0.75
CA LEU A 161 -7.93 2.97 0.88
C LEU A 161 -8.12 3.68 -0.45
N LYS A 162 -8.66 4.90 -0.37
CA LYS A 162 -8.77 5.82 -1.50
C LYS A 162 -7.85 7.00 -1.25
N PHE A 163 -6.89 7.18 -2.15
CA PHE A 163 -6.01 8.34 -2.17
C PHE A 163 -6.49 9.31 -3.23
N THR A 164 -6.45 10.60 -2.91
CA THR A 164 -6.65 11.69 -3.87
C THR A 164 -5.45 12.62 -3.79
N PHE A 165 -4.84 12.91 -4.92
CA PHE A 165 -3.61 13.70 -4.97
C PHE A 165 -3.48 14.49 -6.28
N ALA A 166 -2.86 15.67 -6.19
CA ALA A 166 -2.52 16.50 -7.34
C ALA A 166 -1.05 16.33 -7.70
N VAL A 167 -0.73 16.38 -8.99
CA VAL A 167 0.63 16.30 -9.51
C VAL A 167 0.92 17.55 -10.34
N ALA A 168 2.05 18.20 -10.07
CA ALA A 168 2.50 19.41 -10.73
C ALA A 168 4.02 19.38 -10.98
N GLY A 169 4.52 20.34 -11.76
CA GLY A 169 5.96 20.54 -11.97
C GLY A 169 6.61 19.59 -12.97
N ASN A 170 6.51 18.28 -12.76
CA ASN A 170 7.02 17.25 -13.68
C ASN A 170 6.26 15.93 -13.52
N ILE A 171 6.58 14.93 -14.33
CA ILE A 171 6.08 13.55 -14.15
C ILE A 171 6.65 12.99 -12.84
N VAL A 172 5.80 12.39 -12.02
CA VAL A 172 6.24 11.57 -10.88
C VAL A 172 6.31 10.10 -11.32
N SER A 173 7.49 9.51 -11.24
CA SER A 173 7.76 8.12 -11.64
C SER A 173 7.79 7.22 -10.41
N GLY A 174 7.01 6.13 -10.46
CA GLY A 174 7.01 5.13 -9.40
C GLY A 174 6.53 5.65 -8.05
N LEU A 175 5.50 6.51 -8.05
CA LEU A 175 4.85 6.94 -6.82
C LEU A 175 4.37 5.69 -6.06
N ARG A 176 4.78 5.59 -4.80
CA ARG A 176 4.63 4.43 -3.94
C ARG A 176 4.07 4.85 -2.60
N TYR A 177 3.09 4.09 -2.14
CA TYR A 177 2.55 4.17 -0.79
C TYR A 177 3.23 3.12 0.08
N THR A 178 3.73 3.51 1.25
CA THR A 178 4.16 2.55 2.27
C THR A 178 3.40 2.78 3.55
N ASN A 179 3.07 1.71 4.25
CA ASN A 179 2.38 1.76 5.53
C ASN A 179 2.88 0.66 6.44
N THR A 180 3.44 1.07 7.57
CA THR A 180 3.91 0.14 8.59
C THR A 180 3.00 0.27 9.80
N VAL A 181 2.61 -0.86 10.36
CA VAL A 181 1.65 -0.93 11.46
C VAL A 181 2.27 -1.66 12.64
N TRP A 182 2.12 -1.06 13.82
CA TRP A 182 2.58 -1.59 15.09
C TRP A 182 1.42 -1.81 16.05
N LYS A 183 1.54 -2.88 16.84
CA LYS A 183 0.68 -3.14 17.99
C LYS A 183 1.53 -3.31 19.24
N THR A 184 1.30 -2.47 20.24
CA THR A 184 2.05 -2.50 21.51
C THR A 184 3.57 -2.45 21.28
N GLY A 185 4.01 -1.60 20.34
CA GLY A 185 5.42 -1.43 19.97
C GLY A 185 5.99 -2.50 19.04
N ILE A 186 5.25 -3.55 18.72
CA ILE A 186 5.72 -4.63 17.82
C ILE A 186 5.18 -4.38 16.42
N ARG A 187 6.04 -4.39 15.40
CA ARG A 187 5.64 -4.34 13.98
C ARG A 187 4.81 -5.58 13.65
N VAL A 188 3.57 -5.38 13.22
CA VAL A 188 2.62 -6.47 12.92
C VAL A 188 2.26 -6.54 11.45
N ASP A 189 2.49 -5.48 10.69
CA ASP A 189 2.24 -5.43 9.25
C ASP A 189 3.13 -4.36 8.58
N SER A 190 3.41 -4.58 7.29
CA SER A 190 4.12 -3.64 6.43
C SER A 190 3.65 -3.81 4.99
N THR A 191 3.08 -2.75 4.45
CA THR A 191 2.54 -2.70 3.09
C THR A 191 3.38 -1.74 2.25
N LYS A 192 3.73 -2.17 1.04
CA LYS A 192 4.35 -1.35 0.00
C LYS A 192 3.55 -1.51 -1.28
N GLU A 193 2.88 -0.44 -1.71
CA GLU A 193 2.01 -0.45 -2.90
C GLU A 193 2.55 0.53 -3.95
N MET A 194 2.83 0.01 -5.15
CA MET A 194 3.20 0.83 -6.32
C MET A 194 1.95 1.46 -6.93
N LEU A 195 1.78 2.77 -6.77
CA LEU A 195 0.63 3.50 -7.31
C LEU A 195 0.80 3.75 -8.81
N GLY A 196 2.04 4.01 -9.24
CA GLY A 196 2.41 4.12 -10.66
C GLY A 196 3.09 5.44 -11.02
N THR A 197 3.02 5.79 -12.30
CA THR A 197 3.60 7.01 -12.87
C THR A 197 2.48 7.97 -13.27
N PHE A 198 2.60 9.23 -12.87
CA PHE A 198 1.56 10.23 -13.06
C PHE A 198 2.11 11.50 -13.69
N SER A 199 1.42 12.02 -14.71
CA SER A 199 1.75 13.29 -15.35
C SER A 199 1.19 14.47 -14.56
N PRO A 200 1.75 15.67 -14.71
CA PRO A 200 1.16 16.86 -14.14
C PRO A 200 -0.15 17.21 -14.88
N GLN A 201 -1.22 17.45 -14.12
CA GLN A 201 -2.53 17.83 -14.65
C GLN A 201 -3.35 18.63 -13.62
N THR A 202 -4.35 19.38 -14.10
CA THR A 202 -5.20 20.20 -13.23
C THR A 202 -6.13 19.37 -12.35
N GLU A 203 -6.69 18.28 -12.89
CA GLU A 203 -7.62 17.42 -12.16
C GLU A 203 -6.86 16.44 -11.24
N PRO A 204 -7.22 16.32 -9.95
CA PRO A 204 -6.56 15.36 -9.06
C PRO A 204 -6.73 13.91 -9.51
N TYR A 205 -5.70 13.11 -9.31
CA TYR A 205 -5.77 11.67 -9.45
C TYR A 205 -6.51 11.04 -8.28
N THR A 206 -7.14 9.90 -8.54
CA THR A 206 -7.68 9.00 -7.52
C THR A 206 -7.09 7.62 -7.70
N TYR A 207 -6.60 7.04 -6.60
CA TYR A 207 -6.12 5.66 -6.56
C TYR A 207 -6.89 4.88 -5.50
N LEU A 208 -7.27 3.64 -5.82
CA LEU A 208 -7.90 2.70 -4.90
C LEU A 208 -6.96 1.52 -4.68
N THR A 209 -6.63 1.24 -3.42
CA THR A 209 -5.83 0.06 -3.09
C THR A 209 -6.61 -1.23 -3.39
N PRO A 210 -5.89 -2.37 -3.48
CA PRO A 210 -6.49 -3.67 -3.34
C PRO A 210 -7.38 -3.76 -2.09
N GLU A 211 -8.35 -4.66 -2.13
CA GLU A 211 -9.21 -4.91 -0.98
C GLU A 211 -8.46 -5.69 0.09
N GLU A 212 -8.53 -5.19 1.32
CA GLU A 212 -7.95 -5.82 2.50
C GLU A 212 -9.03 -6.14 3.51
N THR A 213 -8.72 -6.99 4.49
CA THR A 213 -9.64 -7.34 5.57
C THR A 213 -8.96 -7.10 6.91
N THR A 214 -9.62 -6.34 7.79
CA THR A 214 -9.10 -6.10 9.13
C THR A 214 -8.96 -7.41 9.91
N PRO A 215 -7.90 -7.57 10.73
CA PRO A 215 -7.75 -8.76 11.56
C PRO A 215 -8.92 -8.91 12.54
N SER A 216 -9.18 -10.15 12.99
CA SER A 216 -10.31 -10.47 13.86
C SER A 216 -9.90 -11.32 15.06
N GLY A 217 -10.72 -11.26 16.11
CA GLY A 217 -10.52 -11.99 17.36
C GLY A 217 -10.06 -11.09 18.50
N ILE A 218 -10.14 -11.61 19.73
CA ILE A 218 -9.86 -10.86 20.95
C ILE A 218 -8.45 -10.26 20.94
N PHE A 219 -7.47 -10.98 20.39
CA PHE A 219 -6.09 -10.53 20.29
C PHE A 219 -5.84 -9.52 19.16
N ALA A 220 -6.73 -9.43 18.15
CA ALA A 220 -6.64 -8.43 17.09
C ALA A 220 -7.25 -7.09 17.52
N ARG A 221 -8.27 -7.10 18.37
CA ARG A 221 -8.87 -5.85 18.86
C ARG A 221 -7.89 -5.00 19.68
N GLY A 222 -8.10 -3.70 19.70
CA GLY A 222 -7.30 -2.72 20.44
C GLY A 222 -6.69 -1.66 19.54
N SER A 223 -5.74 -0.91 20.12
CA SER A 223 -5.09 0.23 19.48
C SER A 223 -3.83 -0.17 18.73
N TYR A 224 -3.64 0.50 17.61
CA TYR A 224 -2.52 0.35 16.69
C TYR A 224 -1.90 1.73 16.45
N SER A 225 -0.60 1.74 16.18
CA SER A 225 0.11 2.88 15.63
C SER A 225 0.54 2.55 14.21
N ALA A 226 0.63 3.55 13.34
CA ALA A 226 1.09 3.36 11.98
C ALA A 226 1.84 4.58 11.46
N ARG A 227 2.74 4.33 10.51
CA ARG A 227 3.57 5.31 9.80
C ARG A 227 3.31 5.10 8.32
N THR A 228 2.83 6.13 7.65
CA THR A 228 2.59 6.13 6.21
C THR A 228 3.58 7.07 5.54
N LYS A 229 4.12 6.65 4.38
CA LYS A 229 4.93 7.49 3.48
C LYS A 229 4.40 7.42 2.04
N PHE A 230 4.56 8.53 1.32
CA PHE A 230 4.42 8.59 -0.14
C PHE A 230 5.76 9.01 -0.74
N LEU A 231 6.37 8.12 -1.51
CA LEU A 231 7.72 8.25 -2.06
C LEU A 231 7.69 7.99 -3.57
N ASP A 232 8.62 8.53 -4.34
CA ASP A 232 8.84 8.13 -5.74
C ASP A 232 10.14 7.35 -5.92
N ASP A 233 10.44 6.95 -7.15
CA ASP A 233 11.67 6.22 -7.49
C ASP A 233 12.94 7.08 -7.24
N ASP A 234 12.82 8.41 -7.29
CA ASP A 234 13.89 9.36 -6.95
C ASP A 234 14.07 9.54 -5.42
N ARG A 235 13.28 8.82 -4.60
CA ARG A 235 13.23 8.88 -3.12
C ARG A 235 12.77 10.23 -2.57
N LYS A 236 12.05 11.02 -3.34
CA LYS A 236 11.40 12.23 -2.85
C LYS A 236 10.18 11.84 -2.01
N CYS A 237 10.18 12.23 -0.74
CA CYS A 237 9.03 12.05 0.14
C CYS A 237 8.05 13.22 -0.02
N TYR A 238 6.81 12.91 -0.36
CA TYR A 238 5.73 13.89 -0.57
C TYR A 238 4.83 14.05 0.63
N LEU A 239 4.68 12.99 1.41
CA LEU A 239 3.92 12.98 2.64
C LEU A 239 4.44 11.88 3.54
N GLU A 240 4.65 12.24 4.80
CA GLU A 240 4.93 11.30 5.86
C GLU A 240 4.07 11.67 7.06
N MET A 241 3.39 10.68 7.64
CA MET A 241 2.60 10.90 8.85
C MET A 241 2.59 9.67 9.74
N ASN A 242 2.53 9.93 11.04
CA ASN A 242 2.23 8.94 12.05
C ASN A 242 0.77 9.12 12.50
N TYR A 243 0.07 8.01 12.70
CA TYR A 243 -1.31 8.02 13.18
C TYR A 243 -1.59 6.80 14.05
N THR A 244 -2.69 6.86 14.79
CA THR A 244 -3.19 5.74 15.58
C THR A 244 -4.58 5.36 15.13
N PHE A 245 -4.95 4.09 15.25
CA PHE A 245 -6.29 3.63 14.95
C PHE A 245 -6.69 2.47 15.85
N ASP A 246 -7.99 2.26 16.00
CA ASP A 246 -8.53 1.14 16.78
C ASP A 246 -9.17 0.09 15.88
N ILE A 247 -9.01 -1.18 16.25
CA ILE A 247 -9.84 -2.28 15.75
C ILE A 247 -10.80 -2.72 16.85
N ARG A 248 -12.10 -2.68 16.58
CA ARG A 248 -13.17 -3.02 17.53
C ARG A 248 -14.09 -4.09 16.97
N ARG A 249 -14.87 -4.72 17.85
CA ARG A 249 -15.86 -5.74 17.45
C ARG A 249 -16.95 -5.17 16.53
N ASP A 250 -17.35 -3.94 16.80
CA ASP A 250 -18.43 -3.24 16.12
C ASP A 250 -17.92 -1.89 15.62
N TRP A 251 -18.55 -1.36 14.56
CA TRP A 251 -18.27 -0.01 14.08
C TRP A 251 -18.57 1.03 15.17
N PRO A 252 -17.88 2.18 15.19
CA PRO A 252 -18.25 3.28 16.06
C PRO A 252 -19.70 3.69 15.79
N SER A 253 -20.44 3.92 16.88
CA SER A 253 -21.79 4.46 16.81
C SER A 253 -21.74 5.82 16.12
N SER A 254 -22.51 5.98 15.05
CA SER A 254 -22.75 7.25 14.37
C SER A 254 -23.44 8.26 15.26
#